data_AF-A0A317D8F8-F1
#
_entry.id   AF-A0A317D8F8-F1
#
_cell.length_a   1.000
_cell.length_b   1.000
_cell.length_c   1.000
_cell.angle_alpha   90.00
_cell.angle_beta   90.00
_cell.angle_gamma   90.00
#
_symmetry.space_group_name_H-M   'P 1'
#
loop_
_entity.id
_entity.type
_entity.pdbx_description
1 polymer ?
#
loop_
_entity_poly.entity_id
_entity_poly.type
_entity_poly.pdbx_seq_one_letter_code
_entity_poly.pdbx_strand_id
1 'polypeptide(L)'
;ESGPAQRLANKLKRDFRTLMAQRGVDLSYGRTLPRLLRGAGLIDVEADAFFPMTGAACTLLEQATVAQIRDRLVAAGLATNEEVDRHLDNVAAGLLDLATSPMISSWGRKPA
;
A
#
# COMPACT_ATOMS: atom_id res chain seq x y z
N GLU A 1 2.96 -16.37 9.64
CA GLU A 1 2.92 -16.54 8.17
C GLU A 1 2.56 -17.99 7.87
N SER A 2 1.63 -18.26 6.95
CA SER A 2 0.98 -19.58 6.77
C SER A 2 1.55 -20.46 5.65
N GLY A 3 2.61 -20.04 4.95
CA GLY A 3 3.22 -20.84 3.89
C GLY A 3 4.13 -20.04 2.96
N PRO A 4 4.79 -20.68 1.98
CA PRO A 4 5.72 -20.01 1.07
C PRO A 4 5.10 -18.83 0.31
N ALA A 5 3.85 -18.97 -0.18
CA ALA A 5 3.14 -17.91 -0.89
C ALA A 5 2.93 -16.68 0.02
N GLN A 6 2.42 -16.88 1.23
CA GLN A 6 2.20 -15.78 2.19
C GLN A 6 3.52 -15.12 2.62
N ARG A 7 4.60 -15.89 2.77
CA ARG A 7 5.93 -15.34 3.10
C ARG A 7 6.45 -14.43 1.98
N LEU A 8 6.31 -14.87 0.72
CA LEU A 8 6.70 -14.07 -0.44
C LEU A 8 5.87 -12.80 -0.56
N ALA A 9 4.55 -12.90 -0.39
CA ALA A 9 3.66 -11.74 -0.40
C ALA A 9 4.04 -10.72 0.69
N ASN A 10 4.29 -11.19 1.92
CA ASN A 10 4.72 -10.33 3.01
C ASN A 10 6.11 -9.71 2.77
N LYS A 11 7.05 -10.44 2.15
CA LYS A 11 8.34 -9.91 1.71
C LYS A 11 8.14 -8.76 0.73
N LEU A 12 7.43 -8.99 -0.36
CA LEU A 12 7.19 -7.96 -1.38
C LEU A 12 6.45 -6.74 -0.82
N LYS A 13 5.52 -6.93 0.12
CA LYS A 13 4.85 -5.82 0.80
C LYS A 13 5.82 -4.98 1.65
N ARG A 14 6.79 -5.59 2.32
CA ARG A 14 7.85 -4.87 3.05
C ARG A 14 8.79 -4.15 2.08
N ASP A 15 9.20 -4.84 1.03
CA ASP A 15 10.11 -4.32 0.01
C ASP A 15 9.50 -3.14 -0.75
N PHE A 16 8.21 -3.18 -1.05
CA PHE A 16 7.47 -2.02 -1.58
C PHE A 16 7.52 -0.82 -0.62
N ARG A 17 7.33 -1.03 0.69
CA ARG A 17 7.44 0.05 1.67
C ARG A 17 8.86 0.61 1.75
N THR A 18 9.87 -0.24 1.67
CA THR A 18 11.27 0.18 1.57
C THR A 18 11.50 1.04 0.32
N LEU A 19 11.01 0.59 -0.84
CA LEU A 19 11.10 1.34 -2.10
C LEU A 19 10.43 2.71 -2.01
N MET A 20 9.24 2.79 -1.39
CA MET A 20 8.52 4.04 -1.20
C MET A 20 9.28 4.98 -0.27
N ALA A 21 9.78 4.48 0.86
CA ALA A 21 10.59 5.26 1.80
C ALA A 21 11.89 5.79 1.16
N GLN A 22 12.58 4.96 0.35
CA GLN A 22 13.77 5.37 -0.40
C GLN A 22 13.48 6.51 -1.41
N ARG A 23 12.23 6.65 -1.85
CA ARG A 23 11.77 7.75 -2.71
C ARG A 23 11.21 8.96 -1.96
N GLY A 24 11.40 9.01 -0.63
CA GLY A 24 10.95 10.13 0.20
C GLY A 24 9.47 10.11 0.56
N VAL A 25 8.78 8.99 0.35
CA VAL A 25 7.38 8.86 0.79
C VAL A 25 7.33 8.70 2.30
N ASP A 26 6.62 9.61 2.96
CA ASP A 26 6.26 9.47 4.36
C ASP A 26 5.12 8.45 4.51
N LEU A 27 5.47 7.23 4.91
CA LEU A 27 4.48 6.15 5.14
C LEU A 27 3.50 6.46 6.28
N SER A 28 3.78 7.47 7.10
CA SER A 28 2.89 7.94 8.15
C SER A 28 1.96 9.08 7.72
N TYR A 29 2.11 9.58 6.48
CA TYR A 29 1.45 10.81 6.04
C TYR A 29 -0.06 10.81 6.28
N GLY A 30 -0.73 9.71 5.96
CA GLY A 30 -2.18 9.55 6.16
C GLY A 30 -2.64 9.88 7.58
N ARG A 31 -2.01 9.33 8.62
CA ARG A 31 -2.38 9.63 10.02
C ARG A 31 -2.03 11.06 10.46
N THR A 32 -1.21 11.78 9.68
CA THR A 32 -0.85 13.17 9.98
C THR A 32 -1.77 14.19 9.32
N LEU A 33 -2.56 13.79 8.31
CA LEU A 33 -3.45 14.69 7.57
C LEU A 33 -4.35 15.54 8.48
N PRO A 34 -5.02 15.00 9.53
CA PRO A 34 -5.85 15.83 10.41
C PRO A 34 -5.06 16.94 11.12
N ARG A 35 -3.81 16.66 11.52
CA ARG A 35 -2.93 17.67 12.13
C ARG A 35 -2.52 18.73 11.11
N LEU A 36 -2.26 18.34 9.86
CA LEU A 36 -1.90 19.26 8.79
C LEU A 36 -3.07 20.20 8.45
N LEU A 37 -4.31 19.69 8.38
CA LEU A 37 -5.50 20.51 8.15
C LEU A 37 -5.72 21.53 9.28
N ARG A 38 -5.58 21.13 10.54
CA ARG A 38 -5.63 22.06 11.68
C ARG A 38 -4.52 23.11 11.61
N GLY A 39 -3.30 22.70 11.25
CA GLY A 39 -2.17 23.61 11.05
C GLY A 39 -2.39 24.61 9.91
N ALA A 40 -3.22 24.27 8.93
CA ALA A 40 -3.65 25.16 7.85
C ALA A 40 -4.85 26.05 8.21
N GLY A 41 -5.33 26.01 9.46
CA GLY A 41 -6.41 26.86 9.96
C GLY A 41 -7.82 26.31 9.74
N LEU A 42 -7.98 25.06 9.30
CA LEU A 42 -9.30 24.43 9.27
C LEU A 42 -9.77 24.08 10.68
N ILE A 43 -11.07 24.23 10.90
CA ILE A 43 -11.78 23.82 12.11
C ILE A 43 -12.73 22.66 11.79
N ASP A 44 -13.22 21.99 12.84
CA ASP A 44 -14.05 20.78 12.76
C ASP A 44 -13.42 19.72 11.84
N VAL A 45 -12.15 19.41 12.12
CA VAL A 45 -11.36 18.49 11.30
C VAL A 45 -11.69 17.04 11.66
N GLU A 46 -12.08 16.28 10.66
CA GLU A 46 -12.42 14.87 10.73
C GLU A 46 -11.57 14.07 9.74
N ALA A 47 -11.52 12.75 9.96
CA ALA A 47 -10.88 11.83 9.03
C ALA A 47 -11.44 10.42 9.17
N ASP A 48 -11.46 9.72 8.04
CA ASP A 48 -11.85 8.32 7.94
C ASP A 48 -10.85 7.54 7.10
N ALA A 49 -10.90 6.22 7.24
CA ALA A 49 -10.08 5.29 6.48
C ALA A 49 -10.95 4.21 5.83
N PHE A 50 -10.64 3.89 4.58
CA PHE A 50 -11.20 2.74 3.87
C PHE A 50 -10.10 1.72 3.55
N PHE A 51 -10.34 0.46 3.89
CA PHE A 51 -9.38 -0.64 3.74
C PHE A 51 -10.11 -1.92 3.35
N PRO A 52 -10.25 -2.22 2.05
CA PRO A 52 -10.88 -3.45 1.62
C PRO A 52 -10.02 -4.64 2.02
N MET A 53 -10.70 -5.66 2.55
CA MET A 53 -10.14 -6.93 2.95
C MET A 53 -10.63 -7.98 1.98
N THR A 54 -9.70 -8.70 1.36
CA THR A 54 -9.95 -9.78 0.40
C THR A 54 -10.84 -9.38 -0.80
N GLY A 55 -11.15 -10.33 -1.67
CA GLY A 55 -12.02 -10.10 -2.83
C GLY A 55 -11.30 -9.61 -4.10
N ALA A 56 -12.09 -9.51 -5.17
CA ALA A 56 -11.60 -9.26 -6.53
C ALA A 56 -10.89 -7.90 -6.67
N ALA A 57 -11.39 -6.86 -6.00
CA ALA A 57 -10.78 -5.53 -6.05
C ALA A 57 -9.37 -5.52 -5.43
N CYS A 58 -9.16 -6.24 -4.32
CA CYS A 58 -7.85 -6.38 -3.69
C CYS A 58 -6.86 -7.12 -4.61
N THR A 59 -7.33 -8.17 -5.28
CA THR A 59 -6.54 -8.95 -6.25
C THR A 59 -6.11 -8.07 -7.42
N LEU A 60 -7.06 -7.36 -8.03
CA LEU A 60 -6.80 -6.48 -9.18
C LEU A 60 -5.81 -5.36 -8.82
N LEU A 61 -5.99 -4.72 -7.66
CA LEU A 61 -5.12 -3.63 -7.23
C LEU A 61 -3.71 -4.13 -6.91
N GLU A 62 -3.57 -5.29 -6.26
CA GLU A 62 -2.27 -5.91 -5.98
C GLU A 62 -1.53 -6.22 -7.29
N GLN A 63 -2.20 -6.86 -8.26
CA GLN A 63 -1.62 -7.18 -9.57
C GLN A 63 -1.16 -5.92 -10.31
N ALA A 64 -2.03 -4.90 -10.41
CA ALA A 64 -1.71 -3.65 -11.08
C ALA A 64 -0.53 -2.93 -10.41
N THR A 65 -0.53 -2.87 -9.08
CA THR A 65 0.52 -2.20 -8.30
C THR A 65 1.85 -2.89 -8.51
N VAL A 66 1.92 -4.21 -8.29
CA VAL A 66 3.16 -5.00 -8.40
C VAL A 66 3.71 -4.95 -9.83
N ALA A 67 2.86 -5.10 -10.84
CA ALA A 67 3.27 -4.97 -12.24
C ALA A 67 3.86 -3.59 -12.55
N GLN A 68 3.21 -2.51 -12.08
CA GLN A 68 3.66 -1.13 -12.31
C GLN A 68 5.02 -0.80 -11.66
N ILE A 69 5.36 -1.47 -10.56
CA ILE A 69 6.59 -1.21 -9.80
C ILE A 69 7.68 -2.27 -10.01
N ARG A 70 7.44 -3.32 -10.81
CA ARG A 70 8.36 -4.44 -11.03
C ARG A 70 9.80 -3.96 -11.27
N ASP A 71 10.01 -3.19 -12.32
CA ASP A 71 11.35 -2.74 -12.73
C ASP A 71 12.02 -1.92 -11.63
N ARG A 72 11.23 -1.20 -10.84
CA ARG A 72 11.70 -0.37 -9.74
C ARG A 72 12.11 -1.20 -8.53
N LEU A 73 11.41 -2.29 -8.23
CA LEU A 73 11.80 -3.23 -7.19
C LEU A 73 13.09 -3.97 -7.57
N VAL A 74 13.19 -4.41 -8.83
CA VAL A 74 14.36 -5.13 -9.35
C VAL A 74 15.59 -4.23 -9.41
N ALA A 75 15.46 -3.02 -9.97
CA ALA A 75 16.56 -2.07 -10.04
C ALA A 75 17.09 -1.64 -8.67
N ALA A 76 16.22 -1.64 -7.64
CA ALA A 76 16.61 -1.35 -6.25
C ALA A 76 17.18 -2.58 -5.51
N GLY A 77 17.26 -3.75 -6.15
CA GLY A 77 17.72 -4.99 -5.53
C GLY A 77 16.78 -5.53 -4.44
N LEU A 78 15.52 -5.06 -4.43
CA LEU A 78 14.54 -5.40 -3.40
C LEU A 78 13.76 -6.68 -3.75
N ALA A 79 13.63 -7.00 -5.04
CA ALA A 79 13.04 -8.24 -5.51
C ALA A 79 13.74 -8.74 -6.78
N THR A 80 13.65 -10.04 -7.06
CA THR A 80 14.02 -10.58 -8.38
C THR A 80 12.81 -10.63 -9.30
N ASN A 81 13.05 -10.79 -10.61
CA ASN A 81 11.98 -11.01 -11.58
C ASN A 81 11.16 -12.26 -11.24
N GLU A 82 11.83 -13.33 -10.86
CA GLU A 82 11.22 -14.61 -10.49
C GLU A 82 10.38 -14.51 -9.22
N GLU A 83 10.81 -13.70 -8.24
CA GLU A 83 10.01 -13.40 -7.06
C GLU A 83 8.72 -12.65 -7.40
N VAL A 84 8.80 -11.67 -8.31
CA VAL A 84 7.63 -10.90 -8.77
C VAL A 84 6.67 -11.78 -9.56
N ASP A 85 7.19 -12.54 -10.54
CA ASP A 85 6.36 -13.42 -11.38
C ASP A 85 5.64 -14.47 -10.52
N ARG A 86 6.37 -15.13 -9.59
CA ARG A 86 5.77 -16.10 -8.67
C ARG A 86 4.73 -15.48 -7.74
N HIS A 87 4.90 -14.22 -7.33
CA HIS A 87 3.87 -13.53 -6.54
C HIS A 87 2.61 -13.27 -7.36
N LEU A 88 2.75 -12.78 -8.59
CA LEU A 88 1.61 -12.55 -9.48
C LEU A 88 0.85 -13.86 -9.77
N ASP A 89 1.55 -14.98 -9.93
CA ASP A 89 0.94 -16.31 -10.05
C ASP A 89 0.16 -16.71 -8.79
N ASN A 90 0.73 -16.49 -7.59
CA ASN A 90 0.03 -16.78 -6.32
C ASN A 90 -1.23 -15.93 -6.17
N VAL A 91 -1.18 -14.65 -6.58
CA VAL A 91 -2.33 -13.75 -6.59
C VAL A 91 -3.40 -14.25 -7.56
N ALA A 92 -3.02 -14.61 -8.78
CA ALA A 92 -3.95 -15.14 -9.79
C ALA A 92 -4.58 -16.48 -9.38
N ALA A 93 -3.83 -17.32 -8.65
CA ALA A 93 -4.31 -18.59 -8.10
C ALA A 93 -5.18 -18.45 -6.84
N GLY A 94 -5.37 -17.22 -6.30
CA GLY A 94 -6.19 -16.97 -5.12
C GLY A 94 -5.61 -17.55 -3.83
N LEU A 95 -4.30 -17.72 -3.74
CA LEU A 95 -3.62 -18.36 -2.60
C LEU A 95 -3.36 -17.41 -1.40
N LEU A 96 -3.82 -16.16 -1.47
CA LEU A 96 -3.42 -15.09 -0.57
C LEU A 96 -4.62 -14.34 0.02
N ASP A 97 -4.53 -14.04 1.31
CA ASP A 97 -5.46 -13.14 2.01
C ASP A 97 -4.99 -11.69 1.82
N LEU A 98 -5.25 -11.13 0.65
CA LEU A 98 -4.79 -9.79 0.29
C LEU A 98 -5.56 -8.68 1.01
N ALA A 99 -4.83 -7.64 1.39
CA ALA A 99 -5.36 -6.40 1.95
C ALA A 99 -4.53 -5.21 1.45
N THR A 100 -5.21 -4.22 0.85
CA THR A 100 -4.62 -3.06 0.16
C THR A 100 -4.27 -1.97 1.15
N SER A 101 -3.22 -1.17 1.01
CA SER A 101 -2.94 -0.06 1.96
C SER A 101 -4.16 0.84 2.25
N PRO A 102 -4.37 1.32 3.50
CA PRO A 102 -5.53 2.14 3.83
C PRO A 102 -5.57 3.42 2.98
N MET A 103 -6.73 3.71 2.40
CA MET A 103 -7.02 5.01 1.81
C MET A 103 -7.53 5.92 2.92
N ILE A 104 -6.81 7.00 3.19
CA ILE A 104 -7.15 7.96 4.24
C ILE A 104 -7.76 9.21 3.62
N SER A 105 -8.92 9.62 4.13
CA SER A 105 -9.59 10.87 3.79
C SER A 105 -9.63 11.76 5.02
N SER A 106 -9.42 13.06 4.85
CA SER A 106 -9.55 14.05 5.93
C SER A 106 -10.12 15.35 5.39
N TRP A 107 -11.00 15.98 6.16
CA TRP A 107 -11.69 17.22 5.77
C TRP A 107 -11.92 18.12 6.99
N GLY A 108 -12.36 19.34 6.74
CA GLY A 108 -12.75 20.33 7.75
C GLY A 108 -13.36 21.55 7.06
N ARG A 109 -13.64 22.60 7.81
CA ARG A 109 -14.19 23.86 7.27
C ARG A 109 -13.31 25.06 7.60
N LYS A 110 -13.43 26.12 6.80
CA LYS A 110 -12.82 27.40 7.12
C LYS A 110 -13.59 28.08 8.28
N PRO A 111 -12.89 28.81 9.17
CA PRO A 111 -13.54 29.75 10.08
C PRO A 111 -14.37 30.79 9.31
N ALA A 112 -15.41 31.31 9.97
CA ALA A 112 -16.23 32.41 9.44
C ALA A 112 -15.45 33.72 9.38
#